data_AF-A0A1Y2HED9-F1
#
_entry.id   AF-A0A1Y2HED9-F1
#
_cell.length_a   1.000
_cell.length_b   1.000
_cell.length_c   1.000
_cell.angle_alpha   90.00
_cell.angle_beta   90.00
_cell.angle_gamma   90.00
#
_symmetry.space_group_name_H-M   'P 1'
#
loop_
_entity.id
_entity.type
_entity.pdbx_description
1 polymer ?
#
loop_
_entity_poly.entity_id
_entity_poly.type
_entity_poly.pdbx_seq_one_letter_code
_entity_poly.pdbx_strand_id
1 'polypeptide(L)'
;MTTASGFTQDIDINDCRNRYLLTKADTQRTIKAETGCEITTRGQYLPDRAQATAARPPLHLHVSATTREALDKAMEKIKELMDRPVDPLLSERASFAPRRHDPRDEERGEEGGAGGEKVFIDFAVNDRRFNVRAKVVGPKGSYVKHIQTTTGVRIQLKGQGSGYTETATGRESDEDLHVHL
;
A
#
# COMPACT_ATOMS: atom_id res chain seq x y z
N MET A 1 -24.27 -12.71 -40.49
CA MET A 1 -23.41 -12.85 -39.29
C MET A 1 -23.89 -11.81 -38.29
N THR A 2 -24.67 -12.22 -37.31
CA THR A 2 -25.33 -11.33 -36.35
C THR A 2 -24.34 -10.97 -35.25
N THR A 3 -23.93 -9.71 -35.19
CA THR A 3 -23.08 -9.18 -34.11
C THR A 3 -23.88 -9.28 -32.81
N ALA A 4 -23.55 -10.23 -31.94
CA ALA A 4 -24.18 -10.36 -30.64
C ALA A 4 -23.91 -9.07 -29.84
N SER A 5 -24.95 -8.32 -29.53
CA SER A 5 -24.88 -7.12 -28.69
C SER A 5 -24.41 -7.52 -27.30
N GLY A 6 -23.14 -7.29 -27.01
CA GLY A 6 -22.58 -7.52 -25.68
C GLY A 6 -23.23 -6.61 -24.64
N PHE A 7 -23.35 -7.10 -23.42
CA PHE A 7 -23.80 -6.32 -22.27
C PHE A 7 -22.61 -5.53 -21.73
N THR A 8 -22.82 -4.25 -21.40
CA THR A 8 -21.78 -3.39 -20.84
C THR A 8 -22.29 -2.60 -19.65
N GLN A 9 -21.42 -2.35 -18.68
CA GLN A 9 -21.72 -1.52 -17.52
C GLN A 9 -20.45 -0.84 -16.99
N ASP A 10 -20.59 0.43 -16.60
CA ASP A 10 -19.52 1.21 -15.99
C ASP A 10 -19.68 1.28 -14.47
N ILE A 11 -18.56 1.19 -13.74
CA ILE A 11 -18.48 1.36 -12.28
C ILE A 11 -17.51 2.49 -11.96
N ASP A 12 -18.00 3.53 -11.29
CA ASP A 12 -17.17 4.59 -10.73
C ASP A 12 -16.28 4.03 -9.59
N ILE A 13 -14.96 4.18 -9.75
CA ILE A 13 -13.97 3.77 -8.77
C ILE A 13 -13.08 4.95 -8.32
N ASN A 14 -13.44 6.19 -8.67
CA ASN A 14 -12.62 7.37 -8.40
C ASN A 14 -12.33 7.54 -6.91
N ASP A 15 -13.38 7.38 -6.09
CA ASP A 15 -13.33 7.52 -4.63
C ASP A 15 -13.30 6.17 -3.90
N CYS A 16 -13.19 5.08 -4.65
CA CYS A 16 -13.10 3.76 -4.03
C CYS A 16 -11.78 3.64 -3.27
N ARG A 17 -11.85 3.24 -2.01
CA ARG A 17 -10.65 3.00 -1.18
C ARG A 17 -9.74 1.92 -1.78
N ASN A 18 -10.34 0.91 -2.41
CA ASN A 18 -9.65 -0.19 -3.11
C ASN A 18 -9.38 0.07 -4.59
N ARG A 19 -9.46 1.33 -5.05
CA ARG A 19 -9.19 1.71 -6.44
C ARG A 19 -7.91 1.07 -7.00
N TYR A 20 -6.81 1.12 -6.24
CA TYR A 20 -5.54 0.55 -6.69
C TYR A 20 -5.64 -0.96 -6.94
N LEU A 21 -6.27 -1.71 -6.02
CA LEU A 21 -6.50 -3.16 -6.15
C LEU A 21 -7.32 -3.47 -7.41
N LEU A 22 -8.38 -2.70 -7.66
CA LEU A 22 -9.28 -2.87 -8.80
C LEU A 22 -8.64 -2.54 -10.16
N THR A 23 -7.63 -1.67 -10.16
CA THR A 23 -6.86 -1.32 -11.37
C THR A 23 -5.67 -2.24 -11.65
N LYS A 24 -5.35 -3.20 -10.77
CA LYS A 24 -4.25 -4.15 -10.99
C LYS A 24 -4.62 -5.16 -12.07
N ALA A 25 -3.66 -5.44 -12.96
CA ALA A 25 -3.82 -6.43 -14.02
C ALA A 25 -4.14 -7.83 -13.47
N ASP A 26 -3.51 -8.25 -12.37
CA ASP A 26 -3.76 -9.56 -11.75
C ASP A 26 -5.19 -9.69 -11.23
N THR A 27 -5.70 -8.63 -10.57
CA THR A 27 -7.09 -8.58 -10.10
C THR A 27 -8.06 -8.68 -11.27
N GLN A 28 -7.84 -7.89 -12.33
CA GLN A 28 -8.70 -7.90 -13.52
C GLN A 28 -8.66 -9.24 -14.25
N ARG A 29 -7.47 -9.87 -14.34
CA ARG A 29 -7.32 -11.22 -14.90
C ARG A 29 -8.08 -12.26 -14.09
N THR A 30 -8.04 -12.16 -12.76
CA THR A 30 -8.76 -13.07 -11.85
C THR A 30 -10.26 -12.94 -12.06
N ILE A 31 -10.79 -11.71 -12.07
CA ILE A 31 -12.23 -11.49 -12.29
C ILE A 31 -12.62 -12.00 -13.68
N LYS A 32 -11.84 -11.70 -14.73
CA LYS A 32 -12.07 -12.22 -16.08
C LYS A 32 -12.08 -13.75 -16.14
N ALA A 33 -11.17 -14.42 -15.43
CA ALA A 33 -11.11 -15.88 -15.39
C ALA A 33 -12.32 -16.49 -14.67
N GLU A 34 -12.80 -15.84 -13.60
CA GLU A 34 -13.95 -16.31 -12.82
C GLU A 34 -15.30 -16.02 -13.49
N THR A 35 -15.43 -14.88 -14.19
CA THR A 35 -16.73 -14.39 -14.69
C THR A 35 -16.86 -14.46 -16.21
N GLY A 36 -15.75 -14.56 -16.94
CA GLY A 36 -15.73 -14.47 -18.40
C GLY A 36 -15.92 -13.06 -18.96
N CYS A 37 -15.91 -12.02 -18.11
CA CYS A 37 -16.06 -10.62 -18.54
C CYS A 37 -14.73 -9.97 -18.89
N GLU A 38 -14.78 -9.02 -19.82
CA GLU A 38 -13.67 -8.11 -20.07
C GLU A 38 -13.78 -6.89 -19.16
N ILE A 39 -12.67 -6.49 -18.55
CA ILE A 39 -12.60 -5.33 -17.66
C ILE A 39 -11.56 -4.38 -18.20
N THR A 40 -11.93 -3.11 -18.39
CA THR A 40 -11.03 -2.06 -18.85
C THR A 40 -11.10 -0.87 -17.92
N THR A 41 -9.96 -0.40 -17.42
CA THR A 41 -9.89 0.85 -16.67
C THR A 41 -9.96 2.03 -17.64
N ARG A 42 -10.89 2.98 -17.42
CA ARG A 42 -11.08 4.18 -18.23
C ARG A 42 -11.19 5.43 -17.35
N GLY A 43 -11.02 6.59 -17.97
CA GLY A 43 -11.03 7.88 -17.28
C GLY A 43 -9.74 8.19 -16.52
N GLN A 44 -9.76 9.25 -15.72
CA GLN A 44 -8.62 9.74 -14.96
C GLN A 44 -9.00 9.93 -13.50
N TYR A 45 -8.07 9.67 -12.58
CA TYR A 45 -8.31 9.97 -11.18
C TYR A 45 -8.41 11.49 -11.00
N LEU A 46 -9.55 11.92 -10.44
CA LEU A 46 -9.83 13.30 -10.13
C LEU A 46 -9.96 13.45 -8.61
N PRO A 47 -8.97 14.07 -7.92
CA PRO A 47 -9.06 14.28 -6.47
C PRO A 47 -10.19 15.24 -6.09
N ASP A 48 -10.58 16.12 -7.01
CA ASP A 48 -11.75 16.98 -6.91
C ASP A 48 -12.68 16.67 -8.10
N ARG A 49 -13.88 16.14 -7.80
CA ARG A 49 -14.88 15.75 -8.79
C ARG A 49 -15.42 16.94 -9.60
N ALA A 50 -15.34 18.16 -9.07
CA ALA A 50 -15.82 19.35 -9.78
C ALA A 50 -15.05 19.61 -11.08
N GLN A 51 -13.86 19.03 -11.23
CA GLN A 51 -13.02 19.15 -12.43
C GLN A 51 -13.37 18.15 -13.54
N ALA A 52 -14.39 17.30 -13.34
CA ALA A 52 -14.83 16.34 -14.34
C ALA A 52 -15.39 17.03 -15.58
N THR A 53 -14.94 16.59 -16.76
CA THR A 53 -15.46 17.06 -18.06
C THR A 53 -15.69 15.87 -18.98
N ALA A 54 -16.46 16.06 -20.06
CA ALA A 54 -16.70 14.99 -21.04
C ALA A 54 -15.40 14.42 -21.66
N ALA A 55 -14.37 15.27 -21.80
CA ALA A 55 -13.05 14.86 -22.31
C ALA A 55 -12.15 14.22 -21.24
N ARG A 56 -12.42 14.48 -19.95
CA ARG A 56 -11.71 13.90 -18.80
C ARG A 56 -12.74 13.36 -17.81
N PRO A 57 -13.36 12.20 -18.10
CA PRO A 57 -14.28 11.58 -17.17
C PRO A 57 -13.52 11.04 -15.94
N PRO A 58 -14.16 10.98 -14.76
CA PRO A 58 -13.61 10.35 -13.57
C PRO A 58 -13.22 8.89 -13.82
N LEU A 59 -12.31 8.37 -13.00
CA LEU A 59 -11.85 7.00 -13.11
C LEU A 59 -12.98 6.00 -12.87
N HIS A 60 -13.20 5.12 -13.85
CA HIS A 60 -14.20 4.07 -13.79
C HIS A 60 -13.67 2.77 -14.42
N LEU A 61 -14.26 1.65 -14.04
CA LEU A 61 -14.10 0.38 -14.74
C LEU A 61 -15.23 0.23 -15.76
N HIS A 62 -14.86 -0.12 -16.98
CA HIS A 62 -15.79 -0.56 -18.02
C HIS A 62 -15.80 -2.09 -18.04
N VAL A 63 -16.95 -2.69 -17.77
CA VAL A 63 -17.15 -4.14 -17.77
C VAL A 63 -17.98 -4.51 -18.99
N SER A 64 -17.50 -5.45 -19.80
CA SER A 64 -18.25 -5.98 -20.95
C SER A 64 -18.34 -7.50 -20.92
N ALA A 65 -19.48 -8.02 -21.34
CA ALA A 65 -19.80 -9.44 -21.27
C ALA A 65 -20.66 -9.89 -22.46
N THR A 66 -20.61 -11.18 -22.78
CA THR A 66 -21.47 -11.79 -23.80
C THR A 66 -22.85 -12.17 -23.25
N THR A 67 -22.97 -12.37 -21.94
CA THR A 67 -24.24 -12.71 -21.27
C THR A 67 -24.48 -11.78 -20.08
N ARG A 68 -25.77 -11.56 -19.75
CA ARG A 68 -26.16 -10.75 -18.59
C ARG A 68 -25.73 -11.39 -17.27
N GLU A 69 -25.80 -12.72 -17.18
CA GLU A 69 -25.36 -13.46 -16.00
C GLU A 69 -23.87 -13.27 -15.71
N ALA A 70 -23.02 -13.28 -16.73
CA ALA A 70 -21.59 -13.01 -16.57
C ALA A 70 -21.35 -11.58 -16.06
N LEU A 71 -22.07 -10.61 -16.63
CA LEU A 71 -22.01 -9.21 -16.19
C LEU A 71 -22.40 -9.08 -14.72
N ASP A 72 -23.54 -9.66 -14.32
CA ASP A 72 -24.04 -9.57 -12.95
C ASP A 72 -23.05 -10.20 -11.95
N LYS A 73 -22.44 -11.36 -12.28
CA LYS A 73 -21.38 -11.98 -11.47
C LYS A 73 -20.14 -11.10 -11.34
N ALA A 74 -19.72 -10.45 -12.43
CA ALA A 74 -18.58 -9.53 -12.40
C ALA A 74 -18.86 -8.28 -11.56
N MET A 75 -20.07 -7.73 -11.67
CA MET A 75 -20.50 -6.58 -10.87
C MET A 75 -20.51 -6.91 -9.38
N GLU A 76 -21.02 -8.08 -9.00
CA GLU A 76 -21.01 -8.56 -7.61
C GLU A 76 -19.59 -8.72 -7.08
N LYS A 77 -18.70 -9.36 -7.86
CA LYS A 77 -17.29 -9.56 -7.48
C LYS A 77 -16.54 -8.24 -7.33
N ILE A 78 -16.75 -7.30 -8.25
CA ILE A 78 -16.11 -5.98 -8.17
C ILE A 78 -16.60 -5.25 -6.92
N LYS A 79 -17.90 -5.32 -6.60
CA LYS A 79 -18.47 -4.70 -5.40
C LYS A 79 -17.89 -5.30 -4.12
N GLU A 80 -17.74 -6.63 -4.05
CA GLU A 80 -17.07 -7.30 -2.94
C GLU A 80 -15.62 -6.78 -2.76
N LEU A 81 -14.88 -6.63 -3.86
CA LEU A 81 -13.53 -6.07 -3.84
C LEU A 81 -13.49 -4.58 -3.50
N MET A 82 -14.55 -3.81 -3.80
CA MET A 82 -14.67 -2.41 -3.38
C MET A 82 -14.82 -2.29 -1.87
N ASP A 83 -15.61 -3.19 -1.26
CA ASP A 83 -15.95 -3.16 0.17
C ASP A 83 -14.95 -3.93 1.05
N ARG A 84 -14.06 -4.73 0.44
CA ARG A 84 -13.05 -5.50 1.17
C ARG A 84 -12.20 -4.60 2.08
N PRO A 85 -12.00 -4.96 3.36
CA PRO A 85 -11.15 -4.19 4.26
C PRO A 85 -9.73 -4.15 3.69
N VAL A 86 -9.23 -2.93 3.51
CA VAL A 86 -7.88 -2.70 2.99
C VAL A 86 -6.92 -3.02 4.13
N ASP A 87 -6.02 -3.96 3.89
CA ASP A 87 -4.88 -4.13 4.78
C ASP A 87 -4.17 -2.76 4.89
N PRO A 88 -3.98 -2.21 6.10
CA PRO A 88 -3.30 -0.94 6.29
C PRO A 88 -1.98 -0.84 5.52
N LEU A 89 -1.31 -1.98 5.32
CA LEU A 89 -0.03 -2.11 4.60
C LEU A 89 -0.10 -1.84 3.09
N LEU A 90 -1.27 -2.00 2.46
CA LEU A 90 -1.45 -1.85 1.00
C LEU A 90 -1.99 -0.46 0.58
N SER A 91 -2.44 0.33 1.55
CA SER A 91 -3.08 1.64 1.38
C SER A 91 -2.10 2.80 1.09
N GLU A 92 -0.81 2.54 1.00
CA GLU A 92 0.19 3.52 1.39
C GLU A 92 0.76 4.42 0.27
N ARG A 93 0.14 4.44 -0.91
CA ARG A 93 0.41 5.48 -1.93
C ARG A 93 -0.44 6.76 -1.76
N ALA A 94 -1.32 6.85 -0.76
CA ALA A 94 -2.22 7.99 -0.57
C ALA A 94 -2.04 8.77 0.75
N SER A 95 -1.07 8.44 1.60
CA SER A 95 -0.90 9.11 2.91
C SER A 95 0.53 9.56 3.19
N PHE A 96 1.09 10.35 2.28
CA PHE A 96 2.29 11.18 2.53
C PHE A 96 1.95 12.47 3.31
N ALA A 97 1.14 12.36 4.37
CA ALA A 97 1.01 13.45 5.32
C ALA A 97 2.10 13.27 6.41
N PRO A 98 2.96 14.27 6.67
CA PRO A 98 3.95 14.18 7.72
C PRO A 98 3.25 13.99 9.07
N ARG A 99 3.59 12.92 9.80
CA ARG A 99 3.13 12.75 11.18
C ARG A 99 3.93 13.69 12.08
N ARG A 100 3.21 14.41 12.96
CA ARG A 100 3.78 15.02 14.16
C ARG A 100 4.11 13.91 15.16
N HIS A 101 5.28 14.01 15.77
CA HIS A 101 5.81 13.11 16.79
C HIS A 101 4.85 13.05 18.00
N ASP A 102 4.45 11.83 18.43
CA ASP A 102 3.68 11.59 19.65
C ASP A 102 4.67 11.09 20.73
N PRO A 103 4.89 11.84 21.83
CA PRO A 103 5.86 11.49 22.88
C PRO A 103 5.55 10.20 23.66
N ARG A 104 4.42 9.55 23.42
CA ARG A 104 3.96 8.39 24.21
C ARG A 104 4.55 7.05 23.79
N ASP A 105 5.30 6.98 22.70
CA ASP A 105 6.02 5.77 22.28
C ASP A 105 7.39 5.63 23.00
N GLU A 106 7.81 6.62 23.81
CA GLU A 106 9.18 6.75 24.35
C GLU A 106 9.38 6.08 25.74
N GLU A 107 8.32 5.74 26.49
CA GLU A 107 8.43 5.44 27.92
C GLU A 107 8.71 3.96 28.30
N ARG A 108 9.03 3.06 27.35
CA ARG A 108 9.10 1.61 27.67
C ARG A 108 10.26 0.82 27.07
N GLY A 109 11.43 1.42 26.95
CA GLY A 109 12.59 0.78 26.33
C GLY A 109 13.96 1.27 26.78
N GLU A 110 14.13 1.66 28.04
CA GLU A 110 15.46 1.85 28.63
C GLU A 110 15.68 0.85 29.76
N GLU A 111 16.18 -0.33 29.41
CA GLU A 111 16.97 -1.13 30.35
C GLU A 111 18.00 -1.94 29.55
N GLY A 112 19.25 -1.79 29.94
CA GLY A 112 20.42 -2.17 29.17
C GLY A 112 20.57 -3.67 28.91
N GLY A 113 21.39 -3.98 27.91
CA GLY A 113 21.83 -5.34 27.65
C GLY A 113 22.51 -5.46 26.31
N ALA A 114 23.84 -5.44 26.33
CA ALA A 114 24.65 -6.02 25.28
C ALA A 114 24.18 -7.46 25.01
N GLY A 115 23.42 -7.69 23.94
CA GLY A 115 22.91 -9.03 23.64
C GLY A 115 21.85 -9.20 22.55
N GLY A 116 21.40 -8.13 21.88
CA GLY A 116 20.53 -8.26 20.70
C GLY A 116 21.33 -8.61 19.45
N GLU A 117 20.83 -9.56 18.66
CA GLU A 117 21.42 -9.94 17.38
C GLU A 117 21.33 -8.74 16.41
N LYS A 118 22.44 -8.41 15.76
CA LYS A 118 22.51 -7.27 14.82
C LYS A 118 22.61 -7.80 13.39
N VAL A 119 21.69 -7.36 12.55
CA VAL A 119 21.71 -7.64 11.11
C VAL A 119 22.04 -6.36 10.37
N PHE A 120 23.27 -6.25 9.88
CA PHE A 120 23.75 -5.08 9.14
C PHE A 120 23.10 -4.99 7.75
N ILE A 121 22.72 -3.78 7.36
CA ILE A 121 22.09 -3.49 6.09
C ILE A 121 23.20 -3.00 5.14
N ASP A 122 23.78 -3.92 4.39
CA ASP A 122 24.81 -3.62 3.39
C ASP A 122 24.19 -3.04 2.12
N PHE A 123 23.76 -1.79 2.22
CA PHE A 123 23.44 -0.94 1.08
C PHE A 123 24.47 0.17 1.11
N ALA A 124 25.19 0.39 0.01
CA ALA A 124 26.15 1.49 -0.11
C ALA A 124 25.50 2.79 0.41
N VAL A 125 25.88 3.20 1.62
CA VAL A 125 25.12 4.06 2.56
C VAL A 125 24.92 5.50 2.04
N ASN A 126 25.35 5.81 0.82
CA ASN A 126 25.42 7.17 0.31
C ASN A 126 24.63 7.47 -0.96
N ASP A 127 23.75 6.57 -1.43
CA ASP A 127 22.84 6.98 -2.50
C ASP A 127 21.70 7.83 -1.92
N ARG A 128 21.90 9.16 -1.91
CA ARG A 128 20.90 10.17 -1.51
C ARG A 128 19.54 10.00 -2.21
N ARG A 129 19.48 9.24 -3.32
CA ARG A 129 18.25 8.95 -4.06
C ARG A 129 17.44 7.80 -3.45
N PHE A 130 18.05 6.96 -2.60
CA PHE A 130 17.42 5.78 -2.02
C PHE A 130 17.33 5.88 -0.50
N ASN A 131 16.14 6.20 0.00
CA ASN A 131 15.87 6.27 1.43
C ASN A 131 15.66 4.85 2.01
N VAL A 132 16.76 4.18 2.39
CA VAL A 132 16.75 2.82 2.95
C VAL A 132 15.82 2.73 4.16
N ARG A 133 15.93 3.67 5.10
CA ARG A 133 15.06 3.75 6.29
C ARG A 133 13.58 3.66 5.93
N ALA A 134 13.11 4.47 4.97
CA ALA A 134 11.72 4.49 4.56
C ALA A 134 11.27 3.15 3.94
N LYS A 135 12.18 2.41 3.30
CA LYS A 135 11.91 1.08 2.72
C LYS A 135 11.87 -0.02 3.77
N VAL A 136 12.68 0.07 4.81
CA VAL A 136 12.75 -0.92 5.90
C VAL A 136 11.61 -0.72 6.89
N VAL A 137 11.41 0.51 7.37
CA VAL A 137 10.39 0.82 8.38
C VAL A 137 8.98 0.63 7.82
N GLY A 138 8.82 0.88 6.53
CA GLY A 138 7.52 1.00 5.90
C GLY A 138 6.79 2.24 6.41
N PRO A 139 5.77 2.70 5.70
CA PRO A 139 5.08 3.90 6.14
C PRO A 139 4.36 3.64 7.47
N LYS A 140 4.40 4.64 8.36
CA LYS A 140 3.91 4.52 9.74
C LYS A 140 4.51 3.35 10.54
N GLY A 141 5.66 2.79 10.14
CA GLY A 141 6.27 1.63 10.82
C GLY A 141 5.61 0.30 10.50
N SER A 142 4.81 0.24 9.44
CA SER A 142 3.88 -0.85 9.19
C SER A 142 4.59 -2.19 8.92
N TYR A 143 5.75 -2.17 8.24
CA TYR A 143 6.54 -3.38 7.96
C TYR A 143 7.23 -3.90 9.22
N VAL A 144 7.83 -3.00 9.99
CA VAL A 144 8.46 -3.33 11.28
C VAL A 144 7.41 -3.92 12.23
N LYS A 145 6.24 -3.29 12.33
CA LYS A 145 5.13 -3.78 13.15
C LYS A 145 4.64 -5.15 12.69
N HIS A 146 4.56 -5.39 11.38
CA HIS A 146 4.17 -6.70 10.85
C HIS A 146 5.16 -7.78 11.27
N ILE A 147 6.48 -7.54 11.12
CA ILE A 147 7.50 -8.49 11.57
C ILE A 147 7.34 -8.75 13.07
N GLN A 148 7.27 -7.71 13.89
CA GLN A 148 7.10 -7.83 15.35
C GLN A 148 5.83 -8.60 15.74
N THR A 149 4.71 -8.37 15.05
CA THR A 149 3.44 -9.04 15.35
C THR A 149 3.47 -10.51 14.93
N THR A 150 4.07 -10.81 13.78
CA THR A 150 4.11 -12.16 13.20
C THR A 150 5.14 -13.05 13.89
N THR A 151 6.31 -12.51 14.25
CA THR A 151 7.40 -13.30 14.86
C THR A 151 7.44 -13.19 16.38
N GLY A 152 6.80 -12.17 16.97
CA GLY A 152 6.94 -11.84 18.39
C GLY A 152 8.29 -11.21 18.76
N VAL A 153 9.21 -11.07 17.81
CA VAL A 153 10.56 -10.50 18.03
C VAL A 153 10.51 -8.98 17.95
N ARG A 154 11.14 -8.29 18.90
CA ARG A 154 11.18 -6.82 18.93
C ARG A 154 12.31 -6.28 18.08
N ILE A 155 12.00 -5.93 16.85
CA ILE A 155 13.02 -5.36 15.96
C ILE A 155 13.06 -3.83 16.05
N GLN A 156 14.26 -3.24 16.00
CA GLN A 156 14.48 -1.79 15.98
C GLN A 156 15.57 -1.44 14.96
N LEU A 157 15.31 -0.44 14.11
CA LEU A 157 16.34 0.07 13.18
C LEU A 157 17.24 1.08 13.92
N LYS A 158 18.56 0.84 13.93
CA LYS A 158 19.57 1.67 14.60
C LYS A 158 20.77 1.93 13.67
N GLY A 159 21.68 2.80 14.12
CA GLY A 159 22.86 3.21 13.34
C GLY A 159 22.63 4.46 12.49
N GLN A 160 23.63 4.79 11.68
CA GLN A 160 23.64 6.00 10.85
C GLN A 160 22.48 6.02 9.84
N GLY A 161 21.72 7.12 9.81
CA GLY A 161 20.59 7.32 8.91
C GLY A 161 19.31 6.56 9.30
N SER A 162 19.29 5.92 10.48
CA SER A 162 18.12 5.19 10.99
C SER A 162 17.00 6.11 11.49
N GLY A 163 17.31 7.36 11.84
CA GLY A 163 16.40 8.27 12.53
C GLY A 163 16.17 7.90 14.00
N TYR A 164 16.88 6.91 14.54
CA TYR A 164 16.78 6.49 15.95
C TYR A 164 17.89 7.17 16.76
N THR A 165 17.47 8.04 17.68
CA THR A 165 18.38 8.76 18.57
C THR A 165 18.53 7.98 19.87
N GLU A 166 19.76 7.67 20.26
CA GLU A 166 20.01 7.02 21.54
C GLU A 166 19.83 8.02 22.68
N THR A 167 19.06 7.64 23.71
CA THR A 167 18.77 8.51 24.85
C THR A 167 20.03 8.95 25.60
N ALA A 168 21.03 8.07 25.67
CA ALA A 168 22.28 8.34 26.38
C ALA A 168 23.14 9.43 25.72
N THR A 169 23.15 9.49 24.39
CA THR A 169 24.03 10.39 23.63
C THR A 169 23.27 11.55 22.98
N GLY A 170 21.94 11.44 22.86
CA GLY A 170 21.10 12.38 22.13
C GLY A 170 21.40 12.42 20.63
N ARG A 171 22.06 11.38 20.10
CA ARG A 171 22.48 11.26 18.70
C ARG A 171 22.18 9.87 18.17
N GLU A 172 22.17 9.73 16.85
CA GLU A 172 22.21 8.39 16.25
C GLU A 172 23.53 7.69 16.61
N SER A 173 23.50 6.36 16.67
CA SER A 173 24.72 5.57 16.88
C SER A 173 25.69 5.74 15.72
N ASP A 174 27.00 5.76 16.03
CA ASP A 174 28.07 5.84 15.03
C ASP A 174 28.21 4.55 14.22
N GLU A 175 27.55 3.45 14.61
CA GLU A 175 27.52 2.18 13.90
C GLU A 175 26.77 2.27 12.55
N ASP A 176 27.15 1.42 11.60
CA ASP A 176 26.44 1.27 10.34
C ASP A 176 24.97 0.89 10.55
N LEU A 177 24.13 1.25 9.57
CA LEU A 177 22.70 0.98 9.60
C LEU A 177 22.44 -0.52 9.79
N HIS A 178 21.72 -0.88 10.86
CA HIS A 178 21.41 -2.27 11.19
C HIS A 178 20.04 -2.43 11.83
N VAL A 179 19.47 -3.62 11.68
CA VAL A 179 18.31 -4.05 12.47
C VAL A 179 18.83 -4.73 13.73
N HIS A 180 18.40 -4.22 14.88
CA HIS A 180 18.59 -4.82 16.18
C HIS A 180 17.38 -5.68 16.51
N LEU A 181 17.59 -6.95 16.87
CA LEU A 181 16.57 -7.95 17.18
C LEU A 181 16.39 -8.15 18.69
#